data_AF-A0A7C1F358-F1
#
_entry.id   AF-A0A7C1F358-F1
#
_cell.length_a   1.000
_cell.length_b   1.000
_cell.length_c   1.000
_cell.angle_alpha   90.00
_cell.angle_beta   90.00
_cell.angle_gamma   90.00
#
_symmetry.space_group_name_H-M   'P 1'
#
loop_
_entity.id
_entity.type
_entity.pdbx_description
1 polymer ?
#
loop_
_entity_poly.entity_id
_entity_poly.type
_entity_poly.pdbx_seq_one_letter_code
_entity_poly.pdbx_strand_id
1 'polypeptide(L)'
;MALESGANSWAAGQEEKQTILIPRTLRSGQSVFYPGNVVVIGDVNPGAQVTATGDVIVVGALRGMVHAGAGGDEGAMVVAFRLEPTQLRIANHISRPPEGMPPAKQPEVARVKNGVVTIEAYVPGERVGAGSRSAFFQKGGGPEQEEGNQSAQGGQEGLLPGKFNGGEGKEWAKSLS
;
A
#
# COMPACT_ATOMS: atom_id res chain seq x y z
N MET A 1 42.84 -4.68 -3.63
CA MET A 1 41.49 -5.20 -3.30
C MET A 1 40.49 -4.17 -3.76
N ALA A 2 39.95 -4.35 -4.96
CA ALA A 2 38.88 -3.50 -5.48
C ALA A 2 37.56 -3.99 -4.86
N LEU A 3 36.81 -3.09 -4.24
CA LEU A 3 35.45 -3.35 -3.80
C LEU A 3 34.60 -3.46 -5.07
N GLU A 4 34.11 -4.66 -5.37
CA GLU A 4 33.23 -4.87 -6.53
C GLU A 4 31.95 -4.05 -6.35
N SER A 5 31.70 -3.22 -7.35
CA SER A 5 30.48 -2.47 -7.57
C SER A 5 29.30 -3.43 -7.74
N GLY A 6 28.64 -3.77 -6.64
CA GLY A 6 27.27 -4.27 -6.69
C GLY A 6 26.38 -3.14 -7.22
N ALA A 7 26.16 -3.12 -8.53
CA ALA A 7 25.24 -2.19 -9.15
C ALA A 7 23.87 -2.31 -8.45
N ASN A 8 23.40 -1.20 -7.87
CA ASN A 8 22.15 -1.11 -7.12
C ASN A 8 20.98 -1.59 -8.00
N SER A 9 20.57 -2.85 -7.87
CA SER A 9 19.46 -3.45 -8.63
C SER A 9 18.10 -2.79 -8.33
N TRP A 10 18.02 -1.99 -7.26
CA TRP A 10 16.86 -1.18 -6.91
C TRP A 10 16.79 0.16 -7.66
N ALA A 11 17.91 0.63 -8.22
CA ALA A 11 17.99 1.89 -8.97
C ALA A 11 17.86 1.67 -10.50
N ALA A 12 17.91 0.42 -10.97
CA ALA A 12 17.77 0.10 -12.39
C ALA A 12 16.38 0.52 -12.90
N GLY A 13 16.34 1.59 -13.71
CA GLY A 13 15.12 2.11 -14.32
C GLY A 13 14.41 3.22 -13.52
N GLN A 14 15.00 3.75 -12.45
CA GLN A 14 14.49 4.93 -11.76
C GLN A 14 15.11 6.18 -12.39
N GLU A 15 14.29 7.06 -12.99
CA GLU A 15 14.75 8.39 -13.38
C GLU A 15 15.14 9.17 -12.11
N GLU A 16 16.35 9.71 -12.04
CA GLU A 16 16.81 10.49 -10.89
C GLU A 16 16.03 11.82 -10.80
N LYS A 17 14.91 11.79 -10.08
CA LYS A 17 14.12 12.98 -9.77
C LYS A 17 14.71 13.67 -8.55
N GLN A 18 15.05 14.95 -8.70
CA GLN A 18 15.43 15.79 -7.58
C GLN A 18 14.32 15.83 -6.54
N THR A 19 14.66 16.10 -5.28
CA THR A 19 13.70 16.08 -4.16
C THR A 19 13.81 17.37 -3.36
N ILE A 20 12.68 18.02 -3.08
CA ILE A 20 12.63 19.10 -2.08
C ILE A 20 12.11 18.58 -0.75
N LEU A 21 12.72 19.10 0.32
CA LEU A 21 12.27 18.91 1.69
C LEU A 21 11.60 20.20 2.18
N ILE A 22 10.39 20.07 2.71
CA ILE A 22 9.62 21.15 3.30
C ILE A 22 9.45 20.84 4.79
N PRO A 23 10.32 21.37 5.67
CA PRO A 23 10.31 21.04 7.09
C PRO A 23 9.28 21.88 7.86
N ARG A 24 8.05 21.96 7.36
CA ARG A 24 6.95 22.73 7.96
C ARG A 24 5.59 22.25 7.48
N THR A 25 4.57 22.48 8.30
CA THR A 25 3.17 22.34 7.91
C THR A 25 2.79 23.33 6.80
N LEU A 26 2.06 22.85 5.80
CA LEU A 26 1.41 23.66 4.78
C LEU A 26 0.00 24.06 5.24
N ARG A 27 -0.28 25.35 5.24
CA ARG A 27 -1.54 25.94 5.71
C ARG A 27 -2.45 26.32 4.54
N SER A 28 -3.72 26.58 4.83
CA SER A 28 -4.71 27.02 3.84
C SER A 28 -4.17 28.19 2.99
N GLY A 29 -4.38 28.11 1.68
CA GLY A 29 -3.91 29.09 0.70
C GLY A 29 -2.46 28.90 0.24
N GLN A 30 -1.69 28.01 0.88
CA GLN A 30 -0.33 27.72 0.45
C GLN A 30 -0.32 26.66 -0.65
N SER A 31 0.45 26.92 -1.71
CA SER A 31 0.65 25.97 -2.81
C SER A 31 2.14 25.72 -3.02
N VAL A 32 2.49 24.46 -3.23
CA VAL A 32 3.84 23.99 -3.55
C VAL A 32 3.77 23.30 -4.89
N PHE A 33 4.62 23.73 -5.82
CA PHE A 33 4.87 23.03 -7.07
C PHE A 33 6.35 22.69 -7.16
N TYR A 34 6.68 21.45 -7.53
CA TYR A 34 8.07 21.06 -7.75
C TYR A 34 8.22 20.02 -8.88
N PRO A 35 9.13 20.24 -9.85
CA PRO A 35 9.42 19.29 -10.92
C PRO A 35 10.35 18.16 -10.43
N GLY A 36 9.88 17.39 -9.45
CA GLY A 36 10.58 16.25 -8.87
C GLY A 36 9.73 15.62 -7.76
N ASN A 37 10.36 15.11 -6.72
CA ASN A 37 9.69 14.58 -5.54
C ASN A 37 9.53 15.66 -4.46
N VAL A 38 8.47 15.59 -3.66
CA VAL A 38 8.22 16.50 -2.54
C VAL A 38 8.10 15.71 -1.25
N VAL A 39 8.88 16.09 -0.24
CA VAL A 39 8.76 15.58 1.12
C VAL A 39 8.32 16.72 2.04
N VAL A 40 7.20 16.56 2.72
CA VAL A 40 6.70 17.48 3.74
C VAL A 40 6.91 16.84 5.11
N ILE A 41 7.67 17.50 5.98
CA ILE A 41 7.77 17.13 7.40
C ILE A 41 6.79 18.01 8.18
N GLY A 42 5.58 17.50 8.34
CA GLY A 42 4.45 18.22 8.90
C GLY A 42 3.14 17.87 8.20
N ASP A 43 2.10 18.63 8.52
CA ASP A 43 0.76 18.42 7.96
C ASP A 43 0.59 19.20 6.66
N VAL A 44 -0.31 18.73 5.80
CA VAL A 44 -0.86 19.49 4.67
C VAL A 44 -2.33 19.73 4.98
N ASN A 45 -2.65 20.93 5.45
CA ASN A 45 -4.00 21.24 5.95
C ASN A 45 -5.01 21.51 4.82
N PRO A 46 -6.33 21.48 5.12
CA PRO A 46 -7.34 21.88 4.14
C PRO A 46 -7.04 23.25 3.53
N GLY A 47 -7.22 23.36 2.22
CA GLY A 47 -6.89 24.55 1.45
C GLY A 47 -5.41 24.70 1.06
N ALA A 48 -4.52 23.84 1.55
CA ALA A 48 -3.15 23.73 1.03
C ALA A 48 -3.10 22.80 -0.20
N GLN A 49 -2.10 23.04 -1.07
CA GLN A 49 -1.87 22.25 -2.29
C GLN A 49 -0.41 21.82 -2.43
N VAL A 50 -0.20 20.57 -2.82
CA VAL A 50 1.12 20.02 -3.18
C VAL A 50 1.05 19.36 -4.54
N THR A 51 1.83 19.85 -5.49
CA THR A 51 1.93 19.30 -6.85
C THR A 51 3.38 18.93 -7.14
N ALA A 52 3.60 17.68 -7.54
CA ALA A 52 4.91 17.11 -7.83
C ALA A 52 4.87 16.31 -9.14
N THR A 53 5.91 16.36 -9.96
CA THR A 53 6.03 15.49 -11.15
C THR A 53 6.51 14.08 -10.80
N GLY A 54 7.03 13.88 -9.58
CA GLY A 54 7.34 12.58 -8.99
C GLY A 54 6.45 12.27 -7.79
N ASP A 55 7.06 11.69 -6.76
CA ASP A 55 6.38 11.23 -5.54
C ASP A 55 6.09 12.37 -4.58
N VAL A 56 5.05 12.19 -3.74
CA VAL A 56 4.75 13.08 -2.61
C VAL A 56 4.73 12.27 -1.32
N ILE A 57 5.56 12.66 -0.36
CA ILE A 57 5.62 12.04 0.96
C ILE A 57 5.27 13.09 2.01
N VAL A 58 4.26 12.82 2.82
CA VAL A 58 3.83 13.68 3.93
C VAL A 58 4.06 12.94 5.24
N VAL A 59 5.08 13.35 5.97
CA VAL A 59 5.36 12.86 7.32
C VAL A 59 4.42 13.58 8.29
N GLY A 60 3.14 13.24 8.22
CA GLY A 60 2.04 13.91 8.91
C GLY A 60 0.69 13.56 8.31
N ALA A 61 -0.31 14.40 8.58
CA ALA A 61 -1.64 14.27 8.00
C ALA A 61 -1.78 15.08 6.71
N LEU A 62 -2.24 14.41 5.66
CA LEU A 62 -2.58 15.01 4.38
C LEU A 62 -4.09 15.24 4.32
N ARG A 63 -4.53 16.49 4.51
CA ARG A 63 -5.94 16.94 4.49
C ARG A 63 -6.24 17.95 3.38
N GLY A 64 -5.20 18.48 2.74
CA GLY A 64 -5.31 19.36 1.58
C GLY A 64 -5.48 18.58 0.27
N MET A 65 -5.14 19.24 -0.84
CA MET A 65 -5.08 18.60 -2.15
C MET A 65 -3.63 18.21 -2.49
N VAL A 66 -3.47 17.03 -3.06
CA VAL A 66 -2.20 16.54 -3.58
C VAL A 66 -2.32 16.12 -5.04
N HIS A 67 -1.28 16.38 -5.83
CA HIS A 67 -1.11 15.87 -7.18
C HIS A 67 0.32 15.35 -7.36
N ALA A 68 0.49 14.03 -7.26
CA ALA A 68 1.74 13.35 -7.58
C ALA A 68 1.77 12.94 -9.05
N GLY A 69 2.97 12.73 -9.61
CA GLY A 69 3.12 12.34 -11.00
C GLY A 69 2.50 13.33 -12.00
N ALA A 70 2.46 14.62 -11.67
CA ALA A 70 1.76 15.65 -12.46
C ALA A 70 2.28 15.79 -13.90
N GLY A 71 3.47 15.24 -14.21
CA GLY A 71 3.99 15.09 -15.56
C GLY A 71 3.44 13.89 -16.35
N GLY A 72 2.44 13.17 -15.83
CA GLY A 72 1.88 11.96 -16.43
C GLY A 72 2.46 10.64 -15.91
N ASP A 73 3.22 10.67 -14.81
CA ASP A 73 3.82 9.47 -14.22
C ASP A 73 2.80 8.71 -13.36
N GLU A 74 2.23 7.64 -13.89
CA GLU A 74 1.31 6.75 -13.16
C GLU A 74 2.02 5.88 -12.12
N GLY A 75 3.36 5.77 -12.18
CA GLY A 75 4.17 5.05 -11.21
C GLY A 75 4.36 5.80 -9.89
N ALA A 76 4.06 7.10 -9.89
CA ALA A 76 4.19 7.98 -8.73
C ALA A 76 3.27 7.57 -7.58
N MET A 77 3.68 7.94 -6.38
CA MET A 77 3.04 7.56 -5.12
C MET A 77 2.75 8.77 -4.26
N VAL A 78 1.71 8.64 -3.45
CA VAL A 78 1.47 9.53 -2.31
C VAL A 78 1.53 8.70 -1.04
N VAL A 79 2.39 9.10 -0.10
CA VAL A 79 2.52 8.46 1.22
C VAL A 79 2.18 9.46 2.31
N ALA A 80 1.35 9.08 3.28
CA ALA A 80 1.06 9.90 4.45
C ALA A 80 0.85 9.07 5.72
N PHE A 81 1.04 9.66 6.90
CA PHE A 81 0.66 9.00 8.16
C PHE A 81 -0.86 8.93 8.33
N ARG A 82 -1.58 9.93 7.81
CA ARG A 82 -3.03 9.93 7.66
C ARG A 82 -3.36 10.49 6.29
N LEU A 83 -4.05 9.72 5.46
CA LEU A 83 -4.41 10.11 4.11
C LEU A 83 -5.90 10.51 4.08
N GLU A 84 -6.16 11.78 4.41
CA GLU A 84 -7.49 12.39 4.46
C GLU A 84 -7.67 13.54 3.43
N PRO A 85 -7.12 13.43 2.19
CA PRO A 85 -7.07 14.56 1.27
C PRO A 85 -8.47 14.98 0.82
N THR A 86 -8.69 16.29 0.67
CA THR A 86 -9.88 16.79 -0.02
C THR A 86 -9.92 16.32 -1.48
N GLN A 87 -8.74 16.18 -2.08
CA GLN A 87 -8.56 15.62 -3.41
C GLN A 87 -7.16 15.01 -3.55
N LEU A 88 -7.09 13.80 -4.09
CA LEU A 88 -5.84 13.13 -4.42
C LEU A 88 -5.77 12.85 -5.91
N ARG A 89 -4.65 13.21 -6.53
CA ARG A 89 -4.37 12.94 -7.94
C ARG A 89 -3.03 12.23 -8.11
N ILE A 90 -3.00 11.25 -9.01
CA ILE A 90 -1.77 10.60 -9.46
C ILE A 90 -1.83 10.57 -10.98
N ALA A 91 -0.90 11.24 -11.65
CA ALA A 91 -0.98 11.51 -13.08
C ALA A 91 -2.34 12.10 -13.47
N ASN A 92 -3.09 11.42 -14.33
CA ASN A 92 -4.41 11.83 -14.79
C ASN A 92 -5.56 11.25 -13.96
N HIS A 93 -5.25 10.42 -12.96
CA HIS A 93 -6.24 9.75 -12.12
C HIS A 93 -6.59 10.61 -10.92
N ILE A 94 -7.89 10.71 -10.63
CA ILE A 94 -8.41 11.50 -9.51
C ILE A 94 -9.17 10.56 -8.58
N SER A 95 -8.89 10.69 -7.28
CA SER A 95 -9.59 9.97 -6.23
C SER A 95 -10.01 10.92 -5.11
N ARG A 96 -11.12 10.57 -4.49
CA ARG A 96 -11.63 11.18 -3.27
C ARG A 96 -11.82 10.07 -2.24
N PRO A 97 -11.34 10.25 -0.99
CA PRO A 97 -11.62 9.31 0.07
C PRO A 97 -13.14 9.12 0.22
N PRO A 98 -13.63 7.91 0.48
CA PRO A 98 -15.03 7.69 0.79
C PRO A 98 -15.43 8.44 2.07
N GLU A 99 -16.58 9.12 2.04
CA GLU A 99 -17.09 9.88 3.19
C GLU A 99 -17.47 8.94 4.35
N GLY A 100 -17.17 9.35 5.58
CA GLY A 100 -17.62 8.68 6.79
C GLY A 100 -16.78 7.49 7.26
N MET A 101 -15.64 7.19 6.64
CA MET A 101 -14.69 6.22 7.21
C MET A 101 -13.90 6.81 8.39
N PRO A 102 -13.64 6.02 9.44
CA PRO A 102 -12.75 6.45 10.51
C PRO A 102 -11.33 6.64 9.96
N PRO A 103 -10.56 7.61 10.51
CA PRO A 103 -9.17 7.81 10.15
C PRO A 103 -8.35 6.53 10.28
N ALA A 104 -7.46 6.29 9.32
CA ALA A 104 -6.49 5.22 9.43
C ALA A 104 -5.59 5.43 10.66
N LYS A 105 -5.29 4.35 11.37
CA LYS A 105 -4.39 4.35 12.54
C LYS A 105 -2.92 4.16 12.16
N GLN A 106 -2.64 3.88 10.89
CA GLN A 106 -1.34 3.52 10.36
C GLN A 106 -1.09 4.32 9.08
N PRO A 107 0.18 4.50 8.68
CA PRO A 107 0.49 5.17 7.43
C PRO A 107 -0.11 4.44 6.24
N GLU A 108 -0.42 5.19 5.20
CA GLU A 108 -1.08 4.72 3.99
C GLU A 108 -0.29 5.15 2.75
N VAL A 109 -0.44 4.37 1.69
CA VAL A 109 0.13 4.62 0.37
C VAL A 109 -0.99 4.62 -0.66
N ALA A 110 -1.10 5.71 -1.42
CA ALA A 110 -1.95 5.80 -2.59
C ALA A 110 -1.13 5.62 -3.87
N ARG A 111 -1.62 4.78 -4.80
CA ARG A 111 -0.97 4.46 -6.08
C ARG A 111 -1.99 4.14 -7.15
N VAL A 112 -1.60 4.22 -8.42
CA VAL A 112 -2.42 3.69 -9.52
C VAL A 112 -2.19 2.19 -9.66
N LYS A 113 -3.27 1.40 -9.60
CA LYS A 113 -3.29 -0.02 -9.96
C LYS A 113 -4.43 -0.25 -10.94
N ASN A 114 -4.13 -0.84 -12.10
CA ASN A 114 -5.12 -1.10 -13.16
C ASN A 114 -5.95 0.15 -13.54
N GLY A 115 -5.31 1.33 -13.61
CA GLY A 115 -5.96 2.58 -13.96
C GLY A 115 -6.86 3.18 -12.86
N VAL A 116 -6.81 2.66 -11.63
CA VAL A 116 -7.57 3.18 -10.49
C VAL A 116 -6.63 3.52 -9.35
N VAL A 117 -6.85 4.65 -8.68
CA VAL A 117 -6.12 4.97 -7.46
C VAL A 117 -6.60 4.04 -6.33
N THR A 118 -5.67 3.24 -5.81
CA THR A 118 -5.88 2.36 -4.65
C THR A 118 -5.11 2.93 -3.47
N ILE A 119 -5.71 2.87 -2.28
CA ILE A 119 -5.08 3.26 -1.01
C ILE A 119 -4.91 1.99 -0.18
N GLU A 120 -3.69 1.74 0.28
CA GLU A 120 -3.34 0.56 1.07
C GLU A 120 -2.53 0.97 2.30
N ALA A 121 -2.57 0.14 3.34
CA ALA A 121 -1.71 0.28 4.49
C ALA A 121 -0.23 0.20 4.08
N TYR A 122 0.60 1.07 4.63
CA TYR A 122 2.04 0.92 4.56
C TYR A 122 2.50 -0.22 5.47
N VAL A 123 3.16 -1.23 4.89
CA VAL A 123 3.72 -2.37 5.63
C VAL A 123 5.24 -2.23 5.69
N PRO A 124 5.83 -1.97 6.88
CA PRO A 124 7.28 -1.91 7.02
C PRO A 124 7.96 -3.20 6.56
N GLY A 125 9.03 -3.08 5.78
CA GLY A 125 9.77 -4.22 5.24
C GLY A 125 9.20 -4.79 3.94
N GLU A 126 8.00 -4.40 3.51
CA GLU A 126 7.49 -4.70 2.18
C GLU A 126 7.92 -3.63 1.17
N ARG A 127 8.32 -4.05 -0.04
CA ARG A 127 8.70 -3.10 -1.10
C ARG A 127 7.46 -2.42 -1.66
N VAL A 128 7.26 -1.16 -1.28
CA VAL A 128 6.31 -0.26 -1.92
C VAL A 128 6.88 0.16 -3.29
N GLY A 129 6.64 -0.61 -4.36
CA GLY A 129 7.21 -0.21 -5.67
C GLY A 129 7.15 -1.25 -6.76
N ALA A 130 7.48 -2.48 -6.42
CA ALA A 130 7.42 -3.59 -7.34
C ALA A 130 6.05 -4.24 -7.15
N GLY A 131 5.25 -4.37 -8.22
CA GLY A 131 4.11 -5.28 -8.19
C GLY A 131 4.54 -6.56 -7.49
N SER A 132 3.78 -7.00 -6.49
CA SER A 132 4.12 -8.06 -5.54
C SER A 132 4.83 -9.24 -6.23
N ARG A 133 6.17 -9.22 -6.26
CA ARG A 133 7.04 -10.34 -6.68
C ARG A 133 7.55 -11.11 -5.46
N SER A 134 6.97 -10.86 -4.30
CA SER A 134 7.39 -11.42 -3.01
C SER A 134 6.41 -12.45 -2.44
N ALA A 135 5.27 -12.72 -3.07
CA ALA A 135 4.31 -13.72 -2.57
C ALA A 135 4.48 -15.15 -3.15
N PHE A 136 5.42 -15.38 -4.08
CA PHE A 136 5.50 -16.67 -4.82
C PHE A 136 6.86 -17.38 -4.82
N PHE A 137 7.88 -16.88 -4.10
CA PHE A 137 9.14 -17.61 -3.95
C PHE A 137 9.41 -17.96 -2.49
N GLN A 138 9.51 -19.28 -2.26
CA GLN A 138 9.87 -20.00 -1.02
C GLN A 138 8.71 -20.41 -0.09
N LYS A 139 7.82 -21.26 -0.61
CA LYS A 139 7.57 -22.55 0.03
C LYS A 139 7.53 -23.68 -1.01
N GLY A 140 8.60 -23.76 -1.80
CA GLY A 140 8.91 -24.93 -2.63
C GLY A 140 10.05 -25.68 -1.98
N GLY A 141 9.74 -26.58 -1.04
CA GLY A 141 10.67 -27.65 -0.69
C GLY A 141 10.85 -28.51 -1.93
N GLY A 142 12.10 -28.65 -2.38
CA GLY A 142 12.47 -29.53 -3.49
C GLY A 142 12.22 -31.01 -3.16
N PRO A 143 12.26 -31.89 -4.17
CA PRO A 143 11.78 -33.25 -4.05
C PRO A 143 12.72 -34.10 -3.17
N GLU A 144 12.17 -34.71 -2.12
CA GLU A 144 12.76 -35.89 -1.52
C GLU A 144 12.66 -37.05 -2.53
N GLN A 145 13.81 -37.47 -3.03
CA GLN A 145 14.01 -38.81 -3.54
C GLN A 145 14.81 -39.57 -2.49
N GLU A 146 14.20 -40.56 -1.84
CA GLU A 146 14.93 -41.74 -1.41
C GLU A 146 13.99 -42.94 -1.34
N GLU A 147 14.29 -43.88 -2.25
CA GLU A 147 14.20 -45.33 -2.20
C GLU A 147 12.99 -46.06 -1.60
N GLY A 148 12.59 -47.09 -2.35
CA GLY A 148 11.42 -47.90 -2.07
C GLY A 148 11.56 -48.82 -0.87
N ASN A 149 10.40 -49.25 -0.38
CA ASN A 149 10.25 -50.61 0.06
C ASN A 149 8.84 -51.12 -0.29
N GLN A 150 8.82 -52.31 -0.88
CA GLN A 150 7.62 -53.09 -1.18
C GLN A 150 7.15 -53.77 0.11
N SER A 151 5.84 -53.78 0.39
CA SER A 151 5.10 -55.00 0.76
C SER A 151 3.65 -54.71 1.19
N ALA A 152 2.73 -55.37 0.48
CA ALA A 152 1.60 -56.15 0.98
C ALA A 152 0.37 -55.50 1.68
N GLN A 153 -0.77 -55.64 0.97
CA GLN A 153 -2.02 -56.32 1.38
C GLN A 153 -3.09 -55.65 2.29
N GLY A 154 -4.35 -55.83 1.84
CA GLY A 154 -5.61 -55.83 2.62
C GLY A 154 -6.25 -54.44 2.77
N GLY A 155 -7.48 -54.14 2.37
CA GLY A 155 -8.76 -54.85 2.50
C GLY A 155 -9.77 -53.85 3.12
N GLN A 156 -10.68 -53.29 2.31
CA GLN A 156 -12.15 -53.35 2.42
C GLN A 156 -12.87 -52.49 3.51
N GLU A 157 -13.91 -51.77 3.02
CA GLU A 157 -15.15 -51.30 3.69
C GLU A 157 -14.99 -50.23 4.80
N GLY A 158 -15.83 -49.22 5.00
CA GLY A 158 -17.19 -48.86 4.60
C GLY A 158 -17.77 -47.94 5.69
N LEU A 159 -18.88 -47.25 5.39
CA LEU A 159 -19.83 -46.56 6.30
C LEU A 159 -19.63 -45.05 6.66
N LEU A 160 -20.57 -44.23 6.14
CA LEU A 160 -21.11 -42.99 6.72
C LEU A 160 -22.39 -43.32 7.56
N PRO A 161 -23.17 -42.38 8.14
CA PRO A 161 -22.88 -41.15 8.91
C PRO A 161 -23.74 -41.04 10.21
N GLY A 162 -23.55 -39.96 10.98
CA GLY A 162 -24.52 -39.46 11.98
C GLY A 162 -23.84 -38.54 13.01
N LYS A 163 -24.44 -37.55 13.67
CA LYS A 163 -25.77 -36.90 13.71
C LYS A 163 -25.57 -35.66 14.63
N PHE A 164 -26.33 -34.57 14.40
CA PHE A 164 -26.97 -33.65 15.40
C PHE A 164 -26.07 -32.99 16.50
N ASN A 165 -26.27 -31.79 17.08
CA ASN A 165 -27.33 -30.77 17.10
C ASN A 165 -26.76 -29.48 17.76
N GLY A 166 -27.51 -28.37 17.68
CA GLY A 166 -27.42 -27.20 18.59
C GLY A 166 -26.81 -25.96 17.93
N GLY A 167 -27.54 -24.88 17.60
CA GLY A 167 -28.34 -24.04 18.52
C GLY A 167 -27.34 -23.19 19.32
N GLU A 168 -27.21 -21.88 19.17
CA GLU A 168 -28.20 -20.84 19.50
C GLU A 168 -27.87 -19.51 18.81
N GLY A 169 -28.90 -18.78 18.38
CA GLY A 169 -28.81 -17.39 17.94
C GLY A 169 -28.81 -16.41 19.12
N LYS A 170 -28.42 -15.16 18.85
CA LYS A 170 -28.73 -14.01 19.71
C LYS A 170 -29.19 -12.82 18.87
N GLU A 171 -30.48 -12.51 19.05
CA GLU A 171 -31.17 -11.28 18.65
C GLU A 171 -30.61 -10.05 19.38
N TRP A 172 -30.70 -8.89 18.74
CA TRP A 172 -30.42 -7.57 19.33
C TRP A 172 -31.69 -6.71 19.29
N ALA A 173 -32.19 -6.31 20.45
CA ALA A 173 -33.19 -5.25 20.56
C ALA A 173 -33.00 -4.41 21.84
N LYS A 174 -32.72 -3.12 21.61
CA LYS A 174 -33.17 -1.89 22.32
C LYS A 174 -33.11 -1.82 23.86
N SER A 175 -32.50 -0.75 24.37
CA SER A 175 -33.28 0.41 24.84
C SER A 175 -32.38 1.64 25.08
N LEU A 176 -32.89 2.79 24.63
CA LEU A 176 -32.56 4.12 25.11
C LEU A 176 -33.13 4.30 26.52
N SER A 177 -32.37 4.99 27.36
CA SER A 177 -32.80 5.90 28.42
C SER A 177 -31.62 6.75 28.84
#